data_AF-A0AAE5RZH9-F1
#
_entry.id   AF-A0AAE5RZH9-F1
#
_cell.length_a   1.000
_cell.length_b   1.000
_cell.length_c   1.000
_cell.angle_alpha   90.00
_cell.angle_beta   90.00
_cell.angle_gamma   90.00
#
_symmetry.space_group_name_H-M   'P 1'
#
loop_
_entity.id
_entity.type
_entity.pdbx_description
1 polymer ?
#
loop_
_entity_poly.entity_id
_entity_poly.type
_entity_poly.pdbx_seq_one_letter_code
_entity_poly.pdbx_strand_id
1 'polypeptide(L)' 'MPELISKEDARLCASIVKEVASAQGLVREPSAIGRLTVSVARLYNEGLRDRDQLLAAALLLPK' A
#
# COMPACT_ATOMS: atom_id res chain seq x y z
N MET A 1 14.10 19.19 0.68
CA MET A 1 13.71 18.20 -0.35
C MET A 1 12.92 17.12 0.35
N PRO A 2 11.79 16.61 -0.20
CA PRO A 2 11.19 15.41 0.37
C PRO A 2 12.26 14.31 0.35
N GLU A 3 12.49 13.65 1.50
CA GLU A 3 13.33 12.46 1.52
C GLU A 3 12.74 11.45 0.53
N LEU A 4 13.52 11.07 -0.47
CA LEU A 4 13.14 9.99 -1.37
C LEU A 4 13.10 8.71 -0.53
N ILE A 5 11.95 8.01 -0.55
CA ILE A 5 11.81 6.75 0.17
C ILE A 5 12.90 5.76 -0.26
N SER A 6 13.36 4.93 0.67
CA SER A 6 14.30 3.86 0.34
C SER A 6 13.69 2.93 -0.72
N LYS A 7 14.56 2.27 -1.51
CA LYS A 7 14.14 1.20 -2.42
C LYS A 7 13.45 0.06 -1.67
N GLU A 8 13.83 -0.17 -0.41
CA GLU A 8 13.22 -1.18 0.46
C GLU A 8 11.79 -0.78 0.85
N ASP A 9 11.57 0.49 1.22
CA ASP A 9 10.26 1.05 1.54
C ASP A 9 9.31 0.97 0.33
N ALA A 10 9.81 1.30 -0.86
CA ALA A 10 9.04 1.19 -2.10
C ALA A 10 8.62 -0.26 -2.38
N ARG A 11 9.51 -1.23 -2.13
CA ARG A 11 9.20 -2.66 -2.28
C ARG A 11 8.19 -3.14 -1.24
N LEU A 12 8.31 -2.67 -0.01
CA LEU A 12 7.34 -2.97 1.04
C LEU A 12 5.95 -2.51 0.63
N CYS A 13 5.77 -1.23 0.30
CA CYS A 13 4.49 -0.69 -0.15
C CYS A 13 3.94 -1.44 -1.38
N ALA A 14 4.78 -1.76 -2.37
CA ALA A 14 4.35 -2.52 -3.54
C ALA A 14 3.88 -3.95 -3.21
N SER A 15 4.52 -4.61 -2.24
CA SER A 15 4.11 -5.95 -1.77
C SER A 15 2.74 -5.91 -1.10
N ILE A 16 2.49 -4.91 -0.25
CA ILE A 16 1.19 -4.68 0.39
C ILE A 16 0.10 -4.42 -0.64
N VAL A 17 0.34 -3.53 -1.60
CA VAL A 17 -0.61 -3.23 -2.68
C VAL A 17 -0.99 -4.51 -3.44
N LYS A 18 0.01 -5.36 -3.76
CA LYS A 18 -0.23 -6.62 -4.48
C LYS A 18 -1.08 -7.59 -3.66
N GLU A 19 -0.79 -7.73 -2.37
CA GLU A 19 -1.53 -8.63 -1.47
C GLU A 19 -2.97 -8.17 -1.27
N VAL A 20 -3.18 -6.88 -0.99
CA VAL A 20 -4.53 -6.32 -0.79
C VAL A 20 -5.33 -6.38 -2.09
N ALA A 21 -4.73 -6.04 -3.23
CA ALA A 21 -5.40 -6.14 -4.52
C ALA A 21 -5.84 -7.58 -4.84
N SER A 22 -5.01 -8.57 -4.50
CA SER A 22 -5.37 -9.98 -4.65
C SER A 22 -6.50 -10.39 -3.70
N ALA A 23 -6.43 -10.00 -2.42
CA ALA A 23 -7.41 -10.35 -1.41
C ALA A 23 -8.78 -9.71 -1.68
N GLN A 24 -8.80 -8.49 -2.23
CA GLN A 24 -10.04 -7.74 -2.50
C GLN A 24 -10.60 -7.94 -3.91
N GLY A 25 -9.88 -8.65 -4.79
CA GLY A 25 -10.29 -8.90 -6.18
C GLY A 25 -10.04 -7.75 -7.16
N LEU A 26 -9.20 -6.79 -6.78
CA LEU A 26 -8.93 -5.55 -7.54
C LEU A 26 -7.87 -5.71 -8.64
N VAL A 27 -7.28 -6.90 -8.81
CA VAL A 27 -6.14 -7.16 -9.73
C VAL A 27 -6.42 -6.72 -11.17
N ARG A 28 -7.68 -6.70 -11.61
CA ARG A 28 -8.11 -6.32 -12.96
C ARG A 28 -8.63 -4.89 -13.05
N GLU A 29 -8.51 -4.09 -12.00
CA GLU A 29 -8.99 -2.72 -11.93
C GLU A 29 -7.81 -1.74 -11.73
N PRO A 30 -7.17 -1.26 -12.83
CA PRO A 30 -6.01 -0.39 -12.73
C PRO A 30 -6.26 0.87 -11.90
N SER A 31 -7.45 1.46 -12.02
CA SER A 31 -7.85 2.63 -11.23
C SER A 31 -7.95 2.33 -9.74
N ALA A 32 -8.43 1.14 -9.35
CA ALA A 32 -8.51 0.72 -7.95
C ALA A 32 -7.10 0.46 -7.39
N ILE A 33 -6.22 -0.17 -8.17
CA ILE A 33 -4.81 -0.35 -7.80
C ILE A 33 -4.11 1.00 -7.59
N GLY A 34 -4.37 1.99 -8.45
CA GLY A 34 -3.85 3.34 -8.29
C GLY A 34 -4.28 4.00 -6.98
N ARG A 35 -5.57 3.95 -6.64
CA ARG A 35 -6.09 4.47 -5.36
C ARG A 35 -5.50 3.74 -4.16
N LEU A 36 -5.40 2.41 -4.23
CA LEU A 36 -4.80 1.58 -3.19
C LEU A 36 -3.32 1.95 -2.98
N THR A 37 -2.57 2.16 -4.06
CA THR A 37 -1.16 2.56 -3.99
C THR A 37 -0.99 3.88 -3.25
N VAL A 38 -1.80 4.89 -3.58
CA VAL A 38 -1.78 6.19 -2.89
C VAL A 38 -2.14 6.04 -1.41
N SER A 39 -3.13 5.22 -1.09
CA SER A 39 -3.59 5.00 0.28
C SER A 39 -2.54 4.27 1.12
N VAL A 40 -1.89 3.24 0.58
CA VAL A 40 -0.77 2.54 1.25
C VAL A 40 0.41 3.48 1.49
N ALA A 41 0.78 4.29 0.49
CA ALA A 41 1.84 5.28 0.65
C ALA A 41 1.52 6.31 1.75
N ARG A 42 0.25 6.73 1.85
CA ARG A 42 -0.19 7.63 2.92
C ARG A 42 -0.07 6.99 4.30
N LEU A 43 -0.57 5.77 4.48
CA LEU A 43 -0.45 5.03 5.75
C LEU A 43 1.02 4.85 6.17
N TYR A 44 1.90 4.51 5.22
CA TYR A 44 3.33 4.41 5.48
C TYR A 44 3.93 5.73 5.95
N ASN A 45 3.60 6.83 5.27
CA ASN A 45 4.07 8.18 5.61
C ASN A 45 3.50 8.68 6.96
N GLU A 46 2.34 8.18 7.38
CA GLU A 46 1.75 8.44 8.70
C GLU A 46 2.42 7.62 9.83
N GLY A 47 3.36 6.73 9.50
CA GLY A 47 4.22 6.04 10.46
C GLY A 47 4.04 4.52 10.52
N LEU A 48 3.10 3.95 9.75
CA LEU A 48 2.91 2.50 9.67
C LEU A 48 3.98 1.86 8.78
N ARG A 49 5.20 1.75 9.33
CA ARG A 49 6.36 1.19 8.64
C ARG A 49 6.56 -0.31 8.84
N ASP A 50 5.89 -0.89 9.83
CA ASP A 50 5.84 -2.34 10.01
C ASP A 50 4.93 -2.98 8.96
N ARG A 51 5.38 -4.09 8.38
CA ARG A 51 4.68 -4.76 7.27
C ARG A 51 3.29 -5.23 7.68
N ASP A 52 3.17 -5.86 8.85
CA ASP A 52 1.93 -6.51 9.25
C ASP A 52 0.91 -5.48 9.71
N GLN A 53 1.35 -4.42 10.39
CA GLN A 53 0.50 -3.27 10.72
C GLN A 53 0.00 -2.55 9.47
N LEU A 54 0.89 -2.32 8.50
CA LEU A 54 0.54 -1.66 7.23
C LEU A 54 -0.44 -2.52 6.42
N LEU A 55 -0.24 -3.84 6.38
CA LEU A 55 -1.16 -4.78 5.73
C LEU A 55 -2.54 -4.76 6.39
N ALA A 56 -2.59 -4.87 7.73
CA ALA A 56 -3.83 -4.86 8.48
C ALA A 56 -4.62 -3.56 8.26
N ALA A 57 -3.95 -2.41 8.30
CA ALA A 57 -4.57 -1.12 8.00
C ALA A 57 -5.05 -1.02 6.55
N ALA A 58 -4.24 -1.49 5.58
CA ALA A 58 -4.59 -1.45 4.17
C ALA A 58 -5.78 -2.37 3.81
N LEU A 59 -5.94 -3.51 4.50
CA LEU A 59 -7.09 -4.40 4.32
C LEU A 59 -8.43 -3.78 4.76
N LEU A 60 -8.39 -2.79 5.67
CA LEU A 60 -9.56 -2.05 6.13
C LEU A 60 -9.94 -0.89 5.21
N LEU A 61 -9.14 -0.60 4.17
CA LEU A 61 -9.45 0.44 3.20
C LEU A 61 -10.67 0.05 2.34
N PRO A 62 -11.50 1.04 1.96
CA PRO A 62 -12.59 0.81 1.02
C PRO A 62 -12.04 0.44 -0.37
N LYS A 63 -12.81 -0.36 -1.10
CA LYS A 63 -12.53 -0.83 -2.48
C LYS A 63 -12.74 0.29 -3.51
#